data_AF-A0A6G3XDS5-F1
#
_entry.id   AF-A0A6G3XDS5-F1
#
_cell.length_a   1.000
_cell.length_b   1.000
_cell.length_c   1.000
_cell.angle_alpha   90.00
_cell.angle_beta   90.00
_cell.angle_gamma   90.00
#
_symmetry.space_group_name_H-M   'P 1'
#
loop_
_entity.id
_entity.type
_entity.pdbx_description
1 polymer ?
#
loop_
_entity_poly.entity_id
_entity_poly.type
_entity_poly.pdbx_seq_one_letter_code
_entity_poly.pdbx_strand_id
1 'polypeptide(L)'
;SPMAAPQSFLWTRRIVLTLLAGFVLLPVYVMVSSSLKPLQDVSGKFQWIPSTLTIQPYFDIWETVPLAKYFVNSLIVAGSATV
;
A
#
# COMPACT_ATOMS: atom_id res chain seq x y z
N SER A 1 34.44 5.89 21.16
CA SER A 1 34.85 7.09 20.40
C SER A 1 34.15 8.31 20.95
N PRO A 2 34.85 9.43 21.20
CA PRO A 2 34.30 10.66 21.78
C PRO A 2 33.22 11.35 20.93
N MET A 3 32.99 10.90 19.69
CA MET A 3 31.92 11.37 18.80
C MET A 3 30.72 10.41 18.70
N ALA A 4 30.65 9.36 19.53
CA ALA A 4 29.54 8.42 19.49
C ALA A 4 28.25 9.06 20.06
N ALA A 5 27.14 8.96 19.32
CA ALA A 5 25.85 9.43 19.79
C ALA A 5 25.47 8.75 21.12
N PRO A 6 24.81 9.47 22.05
CA PRO A 6 24.38 8.89 23.32
C PRO A 6 23.39 7.75 23.06
N GLN A 7 23.46 6.69 23.86
CA GLN A 7 22.61 5.51 23.72
C GLN A 7 21.11 5.85 23.74
N SER A 8 20.72 6.87 24.51
CA SER A 8 19.35 7.38 24.55
C SER A 8 18.86 7.84 23.17
N PHE A 9 19.68 8.58 22.42
CA PHE A 9 19.32 9.02 21.07
C PHE A 9 19.09 7.85 20.11
N LEU A 10 19.94 6.83 20.18
CA LEU A 10 19.79 5.63 19.33
C LEU A 10 18.48 4.89 19.63
N TRP A 11 18.14 4.73 20.91
CA TRP A 11 16.91 4.06 21.32
C TRP A 11 15.66 4.89 20.99
N THR A 12 15.67 6.19 21.27
CA THR A 12 14.57 7.09 20.90
C THR A 12 14.33 7.05 19.39
N ARG A 13 15.39 7.18 18.58
CA ARG A 13 15.29 7.08 17.12
C ARG A 13 14.68 5.75 16.69
N ARG A 14 15.16 4.63 17.23
CA ARG A 14 14.63 3.29 16.88
C ARG A 14 13.15 3.17 17.22
N ILE A 15 12.75 3.55 18.42
CA ILE A 15 11.35 3.46 18.86
C ILE A 15 10.46 4.32 17.95
N VAL A 16 10.83 5.58 17.74
CA VAL A 16 10.05 6.52 16.91
C VAL A 16 9.94 6.01 15.48
N LEU A 17 11.04 5.59 14.86
CA LEU A 17 11.02 5.08 13.49
C LEU A 17 10.22 3.77 13.38
N THR A 18 10.29 2.88 14.37
CA THR A 18 9.47 1.65 14.38
C THR A 18 7.97 1.98 14.46
N LEU A 19 7.59 2.93 15.32
CA LEU A 19 6.18 3.34 15.44
C LEU A 19 5.68 4.03 14.15
N LEU A 20 6.48 4.92 13.57
CA LEU A 20 6.16 5.55 12.29
C LEU A 20 6.07 4.51 11.16
N ALA A 21 6.99 3.55 11.12
CA ALA A 21 6.95 2.47 10.15
C ALA A 21 5.67 1.63 10.33
N GLY A 22 5.33 1.25 11.57
CA GLY A 22 4.08 0.54 11.86
C GLY A 22 2.84 1.31 11.42
N PHE A 23 2.80 2.62 11.70
CA PHE A 23 1.72 3.51 11.27
C PHE A 23 1.58 3.58 9.75
N VAL A 24 2.68 3.69 9.01
CA VAL A 24 2.69 3.71 7.54
C VAL A 24 2.35 2.36 6.95
N LEU A 25 2.80 1.26 7.56
CA LEU A 25 2.55 -0.10 7.08
C LEU A 25 1.13 -0.59 7.35
N LEU A 26 0.44 -0.05 8.36
CA LEU A 26 -0.94 -0.45 8.68
C LEU A 26 -1.91 -0.25 7.51
N PRO A 27 -2.04 0.94 6.88
CA PRO A 27 -2.92 1.12 5.73
C PRO A 27 -2.45 0.29 4.52
N VAL A 28 -1.14 0.09 4.34
CA VAL A 28 -0.60 -0.79 3.28
C VAL A 28 -1.04 -2.24 3.50
N TYR A 29 -0.98 -2.72 4.75
CA TYR A 29 -1.46 -4.05 5.11
C TYR A 29 -2.95 -4.20 4.80
N VAL A 30 -3.77 -3.20 5.17
CA VAL A 30 -5.20 -3.20 4.85
C VAL A 30 -5.45 -3.20 3.34
N MET A 31 -4.67 -2.43 2.57
CA MET A 31 -4.77 -2.40 1.11
C MET A 31 -4.45 -3.75 0.48
N VAL A 32 -3.36 -4.41 0.90
CA VAL A 32 -2.95 -5.73 0.39
C VAL A 32 -3.95 -6.81 0.81
N SER A 33 -4.40 -6.81 2.07
CA SER A 33 -5.43 -7.74 2.54
C SER A 33 -6.73 -7.57 1.75
N SER A 34 -7.12 -6.34 1.42
CA SER A 34 -8.36 -6.06 0.70
C SER A 34 -8.27 -6.33 -0.80
N SER A 35 -7.09 -6.16 -1.43
CA SER A 35 -6.91 -6.47 -2.84
C SER A 35 -6.96 -7.96 -3.15
N LEU A 36 -6.76 -8.81 -2.14
CA LEU A 36 -6.84 -10.27 -2.23
C LEU A 36 -8.21 -10.83 -1.83
N LYS A 37 -9.20 -9.97 -1.57
CA LYS A 37 -10.58 -10.37 -1.27
C LYS A 37 -11.46 -10.29 -2.52
N PRO A 38 -12.49 -11.15 -2.61
CA PRO A 38 -13.58 -10.93 -3.56
C PRO A 38 -14.22 -9.55 -3.37
N LEU A 39 -14.67 -8.90 -4.45
CA LEU A 39 -15.28 -7.55 -4.40
C LEU A 39 -16.45 -7.43 -3.40
N GLN A 40 -17.25 -8.50 -3.28
CA GLN A 40 -18.34 -8.60 -2.31
C GLN A 40 -17.88 -8.52 -0.85
N ASP A 41 -16.69 -9.03 -0.55
CA ASP A 41 -16.13 -9.08 0.81
C ASP A 41 -15.39 -7.78 1.17
N VAL A 42 -15.03 -6.96 0.18
CA VAL A 42 -14.48 -5.61 0.39
C VAL A 42 -15.58 -4.62 0.79
N SER A 43 -16.76 -4.72 0.18
CA SER A 43 -17.91 -3.84 0.49
C SER A 43 -18.67 -4.26 1.76
N GLY A 44 -18.36 -5.43 2.32
CA GLY A 44 -19.00 -6.02 3.49
C GLY A 44 -18.40 -5.57 4.83
N LYS A 45 -18.49 -6.44 5.85
CA LYS A 45 -17.90 -6.18 7.17
C LYS A 45 -16.37 -6.12 7.08
N PHE A 46 -15.77 -5.14 7.74
CA PHE A 46 -14.31 -5.05 7.81
C PHE A 46 -13.71 -6.29 8.48
N GLN A 47 -12.77 -6.93 7.77
CA GLN A 47 -12.02 -8.10 8.24
C GLN A 47 -10.53 -7.84 8.01
N TRP A 48 -9.70 -8.02 9.04
CA TRP A 48 -8.25 -7.85 8.92
C TRP A 48 -7.61 -8.89 8.00
N ILE A 49 -8.09 -10.13 8.07
CA ILE A 49 -7.60 -11.28 7.30
C ILE A 49 -8.73 -11.75 6.38
N PRO A 50 -8.47 -12.00 5.08
CA PRO A 50 -9.47 -12.50 4.15
C PRO A 50 -9.94 -13.90 4.53
N SER A 51 -11.25 -14.14 4.42
CA SER A 51 -11.85 -15.48 4.52
C SER A 51 -11.43 -16.37 3.35
N THR A 52 -11.36 -15.79 2.16
CA THR A 52 -10.94 -16.45 0.91
C THR A 52 -9.92 -15.56 0.20
N LEU A 53 -8.75 -16.13 -0.10
CA LEU A 53 -7.73 -15.47 -0.91
C LEU A 53 -8.04 -15.67 -2.39
N THR A 54 -8.15 -14.58 -3.15
CA THR A 54 -8.34 -14.61 -4.60
C THR A 54 -7.54 -13.52 -5.29
N ILE A 55 -7.07 -13.82 -6.50
CA ILE A 55 -6.41 -12.86 -7.40
C ILE A 55 -7.31 -12.44 -8.55
N GLN A 56 -8.56 -12.93 -8.58
CA GLN A 56 -9.52 -12.65 -9.64
C GLN A 56 -9.78 -11.14 -9.86
N PRO A 57 -9.84 -10.28 -8.82
CA PRO A 57 -10.00 -8.84 -9.01
C PRO A 57 -8.93 -8.19 -9.91
N TYR A 58 -7.73 -8.75 -9.98
CA TYR A 58 -6.65 -8.25 -10.85
C TYR A 58 -6.91 -8.49 -12.34
N PHE A 59 -7.70 -9.51 -12.68
CA PHE A 59 -8.11 -9.80 -14.05
C PHE A 59 -9.38 -9.01 -14.39
N ASP A 60 -10.38 -9.03 -13.51
CA ASP A 60 -11.67 -8.36 -13.71
C ASP A 60 -11.56 -6.86 -13.95
N ILE A 61 -10.56 -6.21 -13.34
CA ILE A 61 -10.42 -4.75 -13.45
C ILE A 61 -10.17 -4.30 -14.90
N TRP A 62 -9.58 -5.16 -15.73
CA TRP A 62 -9.33 -4.87 -17.14
C TRP A 62 -10.59 -4.92 -18.00
N GLU A 63 -11.59 -5.69 -17.57
CA GLU A 63 -12.88 -5.82 -18.25
C GLU A 63 -13.92 -4.82 -17.71
N THR A 64 -13.87 -4.52 -16.41
CA THR A 64 -14.85 -3.65 -15.74
C THR A 64 -14.65 -2.17 -16.05
N VAL A 65 -13.40 -1.72 -16.24
CA VAL A 65 -13.07 -0.32 -16.56
C VAL A 65 -12.04 -0.25 -17.67
N PRO A 66 -11.98 0.83 -18.48
CA PRO A 66 -10.98 1.00 -19.53
C PRO A 66 -9.60 1.38 -18.96
N LEU A 67 -9.07 0.51 -18.10
CA LEU A 67 -7.87 0.71 -17.29
C LEU A 67 -6.65 1.05 -18.16
N ALA A 68 -6.45 0.30 -19.25
CA ALA A 68 -5.36 0.52 -20.21
C ALA A 68 -5.36 1.96 -20.75
N LYS A 69 -6.55 2.49 -21.08
CA LYS A 69 -6.69 3.87 -21.59
C LYS A 69 -6.27 4.88 -20.53
N TYR A 70 -6.68 4.68 -19.28
CA TYR A 70 -6.29 5.57 -18.17
C TYR A 70 -4.78 5.52 -17.90
N PHE A 71 -4.17 4.34 -17.96
CA PHE A 71 -2.73 4.18 -17.82
C PHE A 71 -1.95 4.89 -18.93
N VAL A 72 -2.36 4.73 -20.20
CA VAL A 72 -1.71 5.40 -21.34
C VAL A 72 -1.86 6.92 -21.23
N ASN A 73 -3.06 7.42 -20.89
CA ASN A 73 -3.27 8.85 -20.68
C ASN A 73 -2.33 9.39 -19.59
N SER A 74 -2.20 8.67 -18.48
CA SER A 74 -1.33 9.07 -17.37
C SER A 74 0.14 9.07 -17.76
N LEU A 75 0.58 8.07 -18.54
CA LEU A 75 1.95 7.99 -19.04
C LEU A 75 2.29 9.17 -19.96
N ILE A 76 1.38 9.54 -20.86
CA ILE A 76 1.55 10.69 -21.75
C ILE A 76 1.68 11.98 -20.92
N VAL A 77 0.76 12.21 -19.99
CA VAL A 77 0.75 13.42 -19.16
C VAL A 77 2.01 13.51 -18.30
N ALA A 78 2.32 12.45 -17.53
CA ALA A 78 3.49 12.43 -16.66
C ALA A 78 4.80 12.57 -17.47
N GLY A 79 4.91 11.88 -18.61
CA GLY A 79 6.05 11.98 -19.51
C GLY A 79 6.22 13.40 -20.05
N SER A 80 5.13 13.98 -20.59
CA SER A 80 5.13 15.34 -21.15
C SER A 80 5.43 16.43 -20.12
N ALA A 81 5.07 16.22 -18.84
CA ALA A 81 5.36 17.16 -17.76
C ALA A 81 6.80 17.06 -17.25
N THR A 82 7.49 15.94 -17.52
CA THR A 82 8.85 15.68 -17.04
C THR A 82 9.92 16.23 -17.98
N VAL A 83 9.67 16.20 -19.30
CA VAL A 83 10.59 16.69 -20.35
C VAL A 83 10.38 18.16 -20.67
#